data_AF-A0A529PPS4-F1
#
_entry.id   AF-A0A529PPS4-F1
#
_cell.length_a   1.000
_cell.length_b   1.000
_cell.length_c   1.000
_cell.angle_alpha   90.00
_cell.angle_beta   90.00
_cell.angle_gamma   90.00
#
_symmetry.space_group_name_H-M   'P 1'
#
loop_
_entity.id
_entity.type
_entity.pdbx_description
1 polymer ?
#
loop_
_entity_poly.entity_id
_entity_poly.type
_entity_poly.pdbx_seq_one_letter_code
_entity_poly.pdbx_strand_id
1 'polypeptide(L)' 'MTIVDHNTRDESFVQGVCLVLATTNVATDWLAKELEGSSQPVMEVGDGVAPRQAPYAFHEGRKIA' A
#
# COMPACT_ATOMS: atom_id res chain seq x y z
N MET A 1 2.18 24.28 -0.95
CA MET A 1 1.21 23.23 -0.58
C MET A 1 0.17 23.84 0.33
N THR A 2 -1.11 23.64 0.04
CA THR A 2 -2.19 24.04 0.96
C THR A 2 -2.36 22.96 2.02
N ILE A 3 -2.37 23.36 3.29
CA ILE A 3 -2.63 22.50 4.44
C ILE A 3 -4.01 22.89 4.99
N VAL A 4 -4.82 21.89 5.30
CA VAL A 4 -6.14 22.05 5.93
C VAL A 4 -6.03 21.60 7.39
N ASP A 5 -6.41 22.44 8.34
CA ASP A 5 -6.54 22.05 9.73
C ASP A 5 -7.76 21.12 9.89
N HIS A 6 -7.57 19.90 10.38
CA HIS A 6 -8.66 18.92 10.52
C HIS A 6 -9.65 19.26 11.65
N ASN A 7 -9.28 20.11 12.60
CA ASN A 7 -10.13 20.55 13.72
C ASN A 7 -10.96 21.78 13.36
N THR A 8 -10.37 22.77 12.69
CA THR A 8 -11.05 24.06 12.38
C THR A 8 -11.52 24.19 10.94
N ARG A 9 -10.97 23.37 10.01
CA ARG A 9 -11.13 23.49 8.56
C ARG A 9 -10.48 24.73 7.94
N ASP A 10 -9.65 25.45 8.70
CA ASP A 10 -8.90 26.58 8.15
C ASP A 10 -7.84 26.09 7.15
N GLU A 11 -7.63 26.87 6.09
CA GLU A 11 -6.61 26.60 5.08
C GLU A 11 -5.42 27.54 5.23
N SER A 12 -4.21 27.02 5.02
CA SER A 12 -2.98 27.82 4.97
C SER A 12 -2.04 27.32 3.87
N PHE A 13 -1.24 28.22 3.29
CA PHE A 13 -0.28 27.87 2.25
C PHE A 13 1.14 27.83 2.81
N VAL A 14 1.86 26.74 2.53
CA VAL A 14 3.28 26.57 2.83
C VAL A 14 4.08 26.56 1.53
N GLN A 15 5.04 27.49 1.38
CA GLN A 15 5.93 27.54 0.22
C GLN A 15 6.97 26.42 0.29
N GLY A 16 7.21 25.76 -0.84
CA GLY A 16 8.25 24.75 -1.00
C GLY A 16 8.69 24.64 -2.45
N VAL A 17 9.88 24.08 -2.68
CA VAL A 17 10.44 23.89 -4.04
C VAL A 17 10.07 22.54 -4.66
N CYS A 18 9.57 21.60 -3.84
CA CYS A 18 9.14 20.26 -4.25
C CYS A 18 8.12 19.71 -3.25
N LEU A 19 7.31 18.73 -3.68
CA LEU A 19 6.37 17.99 -2.86
C LEU A 19 6.71 16.49 -2.93
N VAL A 20 6.95 15.87 -1.78
CA VAL A 20 7.15 14.41 -1.66
C VAL A 20 5.91 13.81 -1.01
N LEU A 21 5.28 12.86 -1.69
CA LEU A 21 4.12 12.13 -1.17
C LEU A 21 4.58 10.81 -0.54
N ALA A 22 4.65 10.78 0.79
CA ALA A 22 4.91 9.58 1.58
C ALA A 22 3.61 9.07 2.22
N THR A 23 2.61 8.82 1.37
CA THR A 23 1.28 8.35 1.78
C THR A 23 1.20 6.82 1.80
N THR A 24 0.00 6.26 1.86
CA THR A 24 -0.22 4.81 1.84
C THR A 24 0.17 4.19 0.51
N ASN A 25 0.77 3.00 0.56
CA ASN A 25 1.06 2.17 -0.60
C ASN A 25 -0.20 1.49 -1.14
N VAL A 26 -0.18 1.10 -2.42
CA VAL A 26 -1.21 0.30 -3.09
C VAL A 26 -0.62 -1.07 -3.42
N ALA A 27 -1.40 -2.13 -3.23
CA ALA A 27 -1.01 -3.49 -3.60
C ALA A 27 -0.68 -3.57 -5.10
N THR A 28 0.41 -4.27 -5.43
CA THR A 28 0.75 -4.62 -6.81
C THR A 28 0.35 -6.07 -7.06
N ASP A 29 -0.95 -6.29 -7.30
CA ASP A 29 -1.61 -7.61 -7.32
C ASP A 29 -2.07 -8.04 -8.74
N TRP A 30 -1.61 -7.33 -9.79
CA TRP A 30 -2.09 -7.53 -11.17
C TRP A 30 -1.89 -8.97 -11.66
N LEU A 31 -0.74 -9.58 -11.37
CA LEU A 31 -0.45 -10.95 -11.78
C LEU A 31 -1.29 -11.97 -11.00
N ALA A 32 -1.52 -11.72 -9.69
CA ALA A 32 -2.36 -12.58 -8.88
C ALA A 32 -3.79 -12.60 -9.44
N LYS A 33 -4.32 -11.42 -9.82
CA LYS A 33 -5.62 -11.27 -10.49
C LYS A 33 -5.69 -11.96 -11.84
N GLU A 34 -4.66 -11.87 -12.67
CA GLU A 34 -4.62 -12.57 -13.98
C GLU A 34 -4.58 -14.09 -13.84
N LEU A 35 -4.03 -14.59 -12.73
CA LEU A 35 -3.95 -16.02 -12.44
C LEU A 35 -5.19 -16.56 -11.72
N GLU A 36 -6.14 -15.70 -11.34
CA GLU A 36 -7.43 -16.11 -10.79
C GLU A 36 -8.17 -17.01 -11.80
N GLY A 37 -8.48 -18.24 -11.38
CA GLY A 37 -9.15 -19.22 -12.23
C GLY A 37 -8.22 -20.04 -13.13
N SER A 38 -6.90 -19.85 -13.05
CA SER A 38 -5.96 -20.78 -13.66
C SER A 38 -6.00 -22.16 -12.98
N SER A 39 -5.60 -23.21 -13.70
CA SER A 39 -5.53 -24.57 -13.14
C SER A 39 -4.37 -24.75 -12.13
N GLN A 40 -3.49 -23.75 -12.02
CA GLN A 40 -2.34 -23.79 -11.12
C GLN A 40 -2.72 -23.17 -9.78
N PRO A 41 -2.46 -23.84 -8.65
CA PRO A 41 -2.66 -23.22 -7.35
C PRO A 41 -1.62 -22.10 -7.16
N VAL A 42 -2.12 -20.89 -6.94
CA VAL A 42 -1.31 -19.69 -6.66
C VAL A 42 -1.76 -19.14 -5.31
N MET A 43 -0.79 -18.76 -4.46
CA MET A 43 -1.06 -18.08 -3.20
C MET A 43 -0.31 -16.77 -3.15
N GLU A 44 -1.03 -15.69 -2.86
CA GLU A 44 -0.47 -14.36 -2.68
C GLU A 44 -0.08 -14.12 -1.22
N VAL A 45 1.02 -13.38 -1.00
CA VAL A 45 1.53 -13.04 0.35
C VAL A 45 2.11 -11.64 0.40
N GLY A 46 2.18 -11.07 1.59
CA GLY A 46 2.85 -9.81 1.85
C GLY A 46 2.12 -8.63 1.22
N ASP A 47 2.88 -7.68 0.69
CA ASP A 47 2.34 -6.40 0.23
C ASP A 47 1.44 -6.51 -1.02
N GLY A 48 1.51 -7.63 -1.74
CA GLY A 48 0.55 -7.96 -2.80
C GLY A 48 -0.86 -8.18 -2.24
N VAL A 49 -0.98 -8.85 -1.09
CA VAL A 49 -2.27 -9.03 -0.39
C VAL A 49 -2.72 -7.72 0.27
N ALA A 50 -1.80 -7.07 0.99
CA ALA A 50 -2.02 -5.78 1.61
C ALA A 50 -0.70 -5.13 2.03
N PRO A 51 -0.38 -3.91 1.57
CA PRO A 51 0.83 -3.20 1.98
C PRO A 51 0.83 -2.90 3.48
N ARG A 52 1.79 -3.48 4.21
CA ARG A 52 1.90 -3.32 5.68
C ARG A 52 3.37 -3.28 6.09
N GLN A 53 3.63 -3.42 7.38
CA GLN A 53 5.00 -3.53 7.88
C GLN A 53 5.62 -4.86 7.44
N ALA A 54 6.93 -4.85 7.16
CA ALA A 54 7.70 -6.03 6.73
C ALA A 54 7.46 -7.33 7.56
N PRO A 55 7.26 -7.28 8.90
CA PRO A 55 6.95 -8.49 9.68
C PRO A 55 5.73 -9.27 9.19
N TYR A 56 4.72 -8.60 8.62
CA TYR A 56 3.54 -9.27 8.08
C TYR A 56 3.88 -10.15 6.87
N ALA A 57 4.70 -9.63 5.94
CA ALA A 57 5.14 -10.40 4.78
C ALA A 57 5.97 -11.64 5.20
N PHE A 58 6.83 -11.50 6.21
CA PHE A 58 7.60 -12.64 6.75
C PHE A 58 6.71 -13.69 7.39
N HIS A 59 5.77 -13.26 8.22
CA HIS A 59 4.83 -14.15 8.90
C HIS A 59 3.95 -14.90 7.89
N GLU A 60 3.37 -14.21 6.92
CA GLU A 60 2.51 -14.79 5.89
C GLU A 60 3.29 -15.76 5.00
N GLY A 61 4.48 -15.36 4.52
CA GLY A 61 5.34 -16.24 3.73
C GLY A 61 5.74 -17.51 4.49
N ARG A 62 6.05 -17.40 5.79
CA ARG A 62 6.41 -18.55 6.62
C ARG A 62 5.23 -19.46 6.95
N LYS A 63 4.00 -18.94 6.96
CA LYS A 63 2.80 -19.75 7.18
C LYS A 63 2.51 -20.69 5.99
N ILE A 64 2.97 -20.32 4.79
CA ILE A 64 2.69 -21.02 3.54
C ILE A 64 3.79 -22.01 3.13
N ALA A 65 5.04 -21.77 3.56
CA ALA A 65 6.19 -22.65 3.33
C ALA A 65 6.14 -23.91 4.19
#